data_AF-A0A0N1BGM2-F1
#
_entry.id   AF-A0A0N1BGM2-F1
#
_cell.length_a   1.000
_cell.length_b   1.000
_cell.length_c   1.000
_cell.angle_alpha   90.00
_cell.angle_beta   90.00
_cell.angle_gamma   90.00
#
_symmetry.space_group_name_H-M   'P 1'
#
loop_
_entity.id
_entity.type
_entity.pdbx_description
1 polymer ?
#
loop_
_entity_poly.entity_id
_entity_poly.type
_entity_poly.pdbx_seq_one_letter_code
_entity_poly.pdbx_strand_id
1 'polypeptide(L)'
;MSKLPRLLPLIAVAIGGVVAVRAVGAGPDLFQGAVAWAEEAATTAGQAVAPTAAARPAPAVCALTPEQLAQQAGISPAELRIIQSLSARRTELDARDADFATTLPLMVAAEQKLDTRITALNAIKAEVQALLGQVDEREEAETARLVAVYSAMRPREAAAVFATLEDSVRLPIAAAMRPRSLSAIMAQMPPAAARELTEKLAQRFQAQQLAARAAAASADTTATTTPTQTATTTPPANTPAATQTAAQTPAAGASQPAANRAPTTPAQPQRAANRTPPRQTARQPAPTPASNTTGAIPPSAAAGPQPYQPDGAAGGTANPQAPRQTVQ
;
A
#
# COMPACT_ATOMS: atom_id res chain seq x y z
N MET A 1 14.80 -43.96 -19.53
CA MET A 1 16.10 -43.36 -19.14
C MET A 1 16.10 -41.89 -19.54
N SER A 2 15.54 -41.03 -18.69
CA SER A 2 15.38 -39.60 -19.01
C SER A 2 16.54 -38.81 -18.38
N LYS A 3 17.41 -38.26 -19.23
CA LYS A 3 18.50 -37.35 -18.83
C LYS A 3 17.89 -35.97 -18.56
N LEU A 4 17.84 -35.56 -17.29
CA LEU A 4 17.49 -34.20 -16.88
C LEU A 4 18.71 -33.28 -17.07
N PRO A 5 18.61 -32.16 -17.81
CA PRO A 5 19.69 -31.19 -17.91
C PRO A 5 19.88 -30.45 -16.58
N ARG A 6 21.13 -30.34 -16.13
CA ARG A 6 21.51 -29.68 -14.88
C ARG A 6 21.27 -28.17 -15.00
N LEU A 7 20.32 -27.64 -14.22
CA LEU A 7 19.96 -26.22 -14.11
C LEU A 7 20.91 -25.40 -13.20
N LEU A 8 21.79 -26.08 -12.46
CA LEU A 8 22.74 -25.46 -11.51
C LEU A 8 23.75 -24.48 -12.15
N PRO A 9 24.34 -24.73 -13.34
CA PRO A 9 25.25 -23.75 -13.96
C PRO A 9 24.54 -22.50 -14.50
N LEU A 10 23.27 -22.59 -14.90
CA LEU A 10 22.54 -21.43 -15.45
C LEU A 10 22.14 -20.42 -14.35
N ILE A 11 21.80 -20.93 -13.16
CA ILE A 11 21.50 -20.10 -11.99
C ILE A 11 22.77 -19.39 -11.49
N ALA A 12 23.94 -20.04 -11.55
CA ALA A 12 25.22 -19.43 -11.17
C ALA A 12 25.64 -18.28 -12.11
N VAL A 13 25.36 -18.40 -13.43
CA VAL A 13 25.63 -17.33 -14.40
C VAL A 13 24.66 -16.16 -14.24
N ALA A 14 23.39 -16.42 -13.89
CA ALA A 14 22.41 -15.36 -13.64
C ALA A 14 22.73 -14.55 -12.36
N ILE A 15 23.21 -15.21 -11.30
CA ILE A 15 23.59 -14.52 -10.05
C ILE A 15 24.94 -13.79 -10.21
N GLY A 16 25.92 -14.41 -10.88
CA GLY A 16 27.21 -13.78 -11.17
C GLY A 16 27.11 -12.58 -12.12
N GLY A 17 26.22 -12.65 -13.12
CA GLY A 17 26.01 -11.56 -14.08
C GLY A 17 25.37 -10.32 -13.45
N VAL A 18 24.43 -10.48 -12.51
CA VAL A 18 23.77 -9.34 -11.84
C VAL A 18 24.72 -8.61 -10.89
N VAL A 19 25.69 -9.31 -10.28
CA VAL A 19 26.73 -8.68 -9.45
C VAL A 19 27.76 -7.92 -10.31
N ALA A 20 28.12 -8.47 -11.48
CA ALA A 20 29.04 -7.80 -12.40
C ALA A 20 28.42 -6.56 -13.07
N VAL A 21 27.12 -6.58 -13.41
CA VAL A 21 26.44 -5.41 -14.01
C VAL A 21 26.25 -4.28 -13.00
N ARG A 22 26.12 -4.57 -11.70
CA ARG A 22 26.08 -3.54 -10.65
C ARG A 22 27.45 -2.89 -10.38
N ALA A 23 28.55 -3.54 -10.80
CA ALA A 23 29.91 -3.02 -10.64
C ALA A 23 30.35 -2.08 -11.79
N VAL A 24 29.63 -2.05 -12.92
CA VAL A 24 29.99 -1.20 -14.08
C VAL A 24 29.46 0.23 -13.95
N GLY A 25 28.52 0.50 -13.03
CA GLY A 25 27.96 1.84 -12.77
C GLY A 25 28.57 2.62 -11.60
N ALA A 26 29.53 2.03 -10.87
CA ALA A 26 30.22 2.68 -9.77
C ALA A 26 31.61 3.10 -10.25
N GLY A 27 31.82 4.42 -10.41
CA GLY A 27 33.10 4.97 -10.87
C GLY A 27 34.30 4.57 -9.99
N PRO A 28 35.53 4.71 -10.52
CA PRO A 28 36.77 4.22 -9.90
C PRO A 28 37.19 4.91 -8.59
N ASP A 29 36.39 5.85 -8.06
CA ASP A 29 36.69 6.63 -6.84
C ASP A 29 36.30 5.94 -5.52
N LEU A 30 35.44 4.92 -5.55
CA LEU A 30 34.96 4.28 -4.30
C LEU A 30 35.97 3.29 -3.68
N PHE A 31 37.05 2.96 -4.39
CA PHE A 31 38.09 2.04 -3.91
C PHE A 31 39.41 2.73 -3.50
N GLN A 32 39.57 4.04 -3.76
CA GLN A 32 40.76 4.79 -3.31
C GLN A 32 40.75 5.05 -1.80
N GLY A 33 39.57 5.21 -1.19
CA GLY A 33 39.45 5.34 0.27
C GLY A 33 39.91 4.09 1.03
N ALA A 34 39.82 2.91 0.42
CA ALA A 34 40.25 1.65 1.02
C ALA A 34 41.78 1.43 0.94
N VAL A 35 42.44 1.97 -0.09
CA VAL A 35 43.91 1.88 -0.24
C VAL A 35 44.61 2.90 0.66
N ALA A 36 44.03 4.08 0.88
CA ALA A 36 44.56 5.08 1.81
C ALA A 36 44.62 4.59 3.27
N TRP A 37 43.64 3.77 3.70
CA TRP A 37 43.66 3.15 5.04
C TRP A 37 44.64 1.97 5.14
N ALA A 38 44.97 1.32 4.02
CA ALA A 38 45.93 0.21 4.00
C ALA A 38 47.40 0.69 4.02
N GLU A 39 47.70 1.85 3.44
CA GLU A 39 49.04 2.47 3.53
C GLU A 39 49.31 3.12 4.91
N GLU A 40 48.29 3.65 5.59
CA GLU A 40 48.44 4.23 6.94
C GLU A 40 48.68 3.15 8.03
N ALA A 41 48.19 1.93 7.81
CA ALA A 41 48.45 0.79 8.69
C ALA A 41 49.87 0.19 8.50
N ALA A 42 50.48 0.33 7.32
CA ALA A 42 51.78 -0.26 7.02
C ALA A 42 52.97 0.63 7.44
N THR A 43 52.82 1.96 7.44
CA THR A 43 53.85 2.88 7.95
C THR A 43 53.97 2.86 9.48
N THR A 44 52.94 2.39 10.19
CA THR A 44 52.95 2.37 11.68
C THR A 44 53.57 1.08 12.26
N ALA A 45 53.88 0.06 11.46
CA ALA A 45 54.46 -1.20 11.94
C ALA A 45 56.00 -1.27 11.84
N GLY A 46 56.66 -0.18 11.44
CA GLY A 46 58.08 -0.15 11.08
C GLY A 46 58.95 0.82 11.89
N GLN A 47 58.64 1.08 13.16
CA GLN A 47 59.60 1.79 14.03
C GLN A 47 59.51 1.29 15.48
N ALA A 48 59.99 0.06 15.68
CA ALA A 48 60.41 -0.41 16.99
C ALA A 48 61.69 0.33 17.40
N VAL A 49 61.52 1.36 18.24
CA VAL A 49 62.63 1.94 19.02
C VAL A 49 62.58 1.33 20.42
N ALA A 50 63.72 0.76 20.80
CA ALA A 50 64.05 0.14 22.08
C ALA A 50 63.68 1.00 23.31
N PRO A 51 63.50 0.38 24.50
CA PRO A 51 62.93 1.04 25.66
C PRO A 51 63.94 2.03 26.26
N THR A 52 63.68 3.32 26.05
CA THR A 52 64.36 4.37 26.80
C THR A 52 63.71 4.49 28.17
N ALA A 53 64.50 4.13 29.18
CA ALA A 53 64.61 4.75 30.49
C ALA A 53 63.32 5.22 31.17
N ALA A 54 63.03 4.56 32.29
CA ALA A 54 62.14 5.01 33.36
C ALA A 54 62.12 6.54 33.53
N ALA A 55 61.04 7.16 33.03
CA ALA A 55 60.68 8.52 33.37
C ALA A 55 60.22 8.55 34.83
N ARG A 56 61.12 9.02 35.69
CA ARG A 56 60.86 9.41 37.08
C ARG A 56 59.59 10.29 37.12
N PRO A 57 58.61 10.04 38.01
CA PRO A 57 57.51 10.98 38.17
C PRO A 57 58.10 12.32 38.62
N ALA A 58 57.86 13.37 37.85
CA ALA A 58 58.13 14.72 38.30
C ALA A 58 57.34 14.94 39.62
N PRO A 59 57.96 15.53 40.65
CA PRO A 59 57.26 15.75 41.91
C PRO A 59 56.06 16.65 41.65
N ALA A 60 54.88 16.24 42.13
CA ALA A 60 53.69 17.08 42.16
C ALA A 60 54.02 18.35 42.94
N VAL A 61 54.36 19.41 42.22
CA VAL A 61 54.66 20.72 42.79
C VAL A 61 53.31 21.33 43.20
N CYS A 62 53.06 21.34 44.51
CA CYS A 62 52.11 22.21 45.22
C CYS A 62 50.70 22.34 44.61
N ALA A 63 49.95 21.25 44.52
CA ALA A 63 48.49 21.38 44.58
C ALA A 63 48.10 21.55 46.06
N LEU A 64 47.69 22.76 46.46
CA LEU A 64 47.05 22.95 47.76
C LEU A 64 45.90 21.95 47.90
N THR A 65 45.81 21.28 49.05
CA THR A 65 44.66 20.41 49.28
C THR A 65 43.39 21.26 49.28
N PRO A 66 42.23 20.72 48.87
CA PRO A 66 40.99 21.48 48.84
C PRO A 66 40.66 22.11 50.21
N GLU A 67 41.11 21.53 51.32
CA GLU A 67 40.98 22.14 52.64
C GLU A 67 41.83 23.42 52.81
N GLN A 68 43.06 23.44 52.28
CA GLN A 68 43.95 24.59 52.32
C GLN A 68 43.47 25.72 51.39
N LEU A 69 42.90 25.35 50.23
CA LEU A 69 42.27 26.30 49.30
C LEU A 69 41.03 26.96 49.94
N ALA A 70 40.20 26.18 50.64
CA ALA A 70 39.04 26.69 51.35
C ALA A 70 39.43 27.69 52.45
N GLN A 71 40.48 27.41 53.22
CA GLN A 71 40.99 28.27 54.30
C GLN A 71 41.56 29.61 53.79
N GLN A 72 42.25 29.62 52.66
CA GLN A 72 42.74 30.86 52.03
C GLN A 72 41.62 31.71 51.42
N ALA A 73 40.54 31.09 50.95
CA ALA A 73 39.38 31.78 50.40
C ALA A 73 38.37 32.26 51.45
N GLY A 74 38.54 31.88 52.73
CA GLY A 74 37.58 32.18 53.80
C GLY A 74 36.26 31.41 53.67
N ILE A 75 36.25 30.30 52.94
CA ILE A 75 35.06 29.49 52.62
C ILE A 75 35.10 28.19 53.42
N SER A 76 33.93 27.66 53.82
CA SER A 76 33.86 26.35 54.50
C SER A 76 34.25 25.21 53.52
N PRO A 77 34.97 24.16 53.96
CA PRO A 77 35.33 23.04 53.09
C PRO A 77 34.12 22.29 52.49
N ALA A 78 32.94 22.37 53.12
CA ALA A 78 31.70 21.83 52.59
C ALA A 78 31.15 22.66 51.41
N GLU A 79 31.22 23.99 51.51
CA GLU A 79 30.79 24.91 50.46
C GLU A 79 31.68 24.79 49.21
N LEU A 80 33.00 24.63 49.41
CA LEU A 80 33.93 24.41 48.31
C LEU A 80 33.59 23.14 47.51
N ARG A 81 33.23 22.04 48.20
CA ARG A 81 32.80 20.80 47.52
C ARG A 81 31.52 20.98 46.72
N ILE A 82 30.57 21.76 47.22
CA ILE A 82 29.32 22.07 46.49
C ILE A 82 29.62 22.91 45.25
N ILE A 83 30.48 23.93 45.36
CA ILE A 83 30.87 24.75 44.20
C ILE A 83 31.56 23.88 43.14
N GLN A 84 32.47 22.99 43.56
CA GLN A 84 33.13 22.05 42.64
C GLN A 84 32.12 21.11 41.97
N SER A 85 31.16 20.54 42.72
CA SER A 85 30.14 19.66 42.13
C SER A 85 29.21 20.38 41.17
N LEU A 86 28.83 21.62 41.47
CA LEU A 86 28.04 22.47 40.57
C LEU A 86 28.83 22.84 39.31
N SER A 87 30.12 23.16 39.43
CA SER A 87 30.96 23.41 38.25
C SER A 87 31.13 22.17 37.38
N ALA A 88 31.33 20.99 37.99
CA ALA A 88 31.42 19.73 37.27
C ALA A 88 30.11 19.40 36.55
N ARG A 89 28.98 19.61 37.24
CA ARG A 89 27.65 19.43 36.65
C ARG A 89 27.39 20.41 35.52
N ARG A 90 27.88 21.66 35.63
CA ARG A 90 27.74 22.65 34.56
C ARG A 90 28.48 22.21 33.31
N THR A 91 29.73 21.76 33.44
CA THR A 91 30.51 21.23 32.32
C THR A 91 29.83 20.01 31.67
N GLU A 92 29.24 19.11 32.46
CA GLU A 92 28.48 17.97 31.93
C GLU A 92 27.24 18.41 31.13
N LEU A 93 26.51 19.42 31.61
CA LEU A 93 25.36 19.98 30.92
C LEU A 93 25.76 20.71 29.63
N ASP A 94 26.80 21.54 29.68
CA ASP A 94 27.30 22.25 28.50
C ASP A 94 27.78 21.25 27.42
N ALA A 95 28.37 20.12 27.83
CA ALA A 95 28.73 19.04 26.90
C ALA A 95 27.50 18.36 26.25
N ARG A 96 26.43 18.13 27.02
CA ARG A 96 25.17 17.61 26.48
C ARG A 96 24.47 18.60 25.56
N ASP A 97 24.47 19.88 25.92
CA ASP A 97 23.88 20.93 25.08
C ASP A 97 24.61 21.05 23.74
N ALA A 98 25.94 20.91 23.74
CA ALA A 98 26.71 20.83 22.50
C ALA A 98 26.37 19.58 21.65
N ASP A 99 26.20 18.42 22.29
CA ASP A 99 25.78 17.19 21.60
C ASP A 99 24.40 17.33 20.96
N PHE A 100 23.42 17.89 21.68
CA PHE A 100 22.09 18.16 21.15
C PHE A 100 22.09 19.23 20.06
N ALA A 101 22.92 20.26 20.18
CA ALA A 101 23.05 21.31 19.16
C ALA A 101 23.51 20.74 17.80
N THR A 102 24.25 19.62 17.80
CA THR A 102 24.66 18.93 16.57
C THR A 102 23.66 17.89 16.08
N THR A 103 23.07 17.12 17.00
CA THR A 103 22.18 15.99 16.65
C THR A 103 20.78 16.44 16.23
N LEU A 104 20.19 17.44 16.90
CA LEU A 104 18.82 17.88 16.62
C LEU A 104 18.63 18.38 15.18
N PRO A 105 19.52 19.22 14.60
CA PRO A 105 19.38 19.64 13.21
C PRO A 105 19.43 18.47 12.21
N LEU A 106 20.26 17.45 12.49
CA LEU A 106 20.35 16.26 11.65
C LEU A 106 19.06 15.43 11.71
N MET A 107 18.45 15.30 12.89
CA MET A 107 17.17 14.62 13.04
C MET A 107 16.04 15.38 12.33
N VAL A 108 15.97 16.70 12.48
CA VAL A 108 14.96 17.53 11.79
C VAL A 108 15.12 17.43 10.27
N ALA A 109 16.34 17.48 9.74
CA ALA A 109 16.60 17.29 8.32
C ALA A 109 16.20 15.88 7.84
N ALA A 110 16.41 14.86 8.68
CA ALA A 110 15.98 13.49 8.37
C ALA A 110 14.46 13.35 8.37
N GLU A 111 13.74 13.97 9.31
CA GLU A 111 12.27 14.00 9.37
C GLU A 111 11.69 14.69 8.13
N GLN A 112 12.18 15.87 7.77
CA GLN A 112 11.74 16.57 6.54
C GLN A 112 11.98 15.74 5.27
N LYS A 113 13.10 15.02 5.21
CA LYS A 113 13.40 14.11 4.10
C LYS A 113 12.45 12.91 4.07
N LEU A 114 12.05 12.38 5.23
CA LEU A 114 11.06 11.32 5.33
C LEU A 114 9.68 11.81 4.91
N ASP A 115 9.24 12.98 5.37
CA ASP A 115 7.96 13.57 4.99
C ASP A 115 7.87 13.82 3.48
N THR A 116 8.95 14.31 2.89
CA THR A 116 9.05 14.48 1.43
C THR A 116 8.90 13.14 0.70
N ARG A 117 9.55 12.08 1.21
CA ARG A 117 9.43 10.74 0.63
C ARG A 117 8.03 10.15 0.80
N ILE A 118 7.42 10.31 1.97
CA ILE A 118 6.06 9.84 2.23
C ILE A 118 5.07 10.55 1.30
N THR A 119 5.21 11.86 1.14
CA THR A 119 4.38 12.66 0.23
C THR A 119 4.55 12.20 -1.21
N ALA A 120 5.78 11.98 -1.67
CA ALA A 120 6.06 11.47 -3.01
C ALA A 120 5.49 10.06 -3.23
N LEU A 121 5.63 9.16 -2.25
CA LEU A 121 5.05 7.81 -2.33
C LEU A 121 3.52 7.83 -2.35
N ASN A 122 2.90 8.71 -1.57
CA ASN A 122 1.45 8.90 -1.59
C ASN A 122 0.97 9.47 -2.93
N ALA A 123 1.72 10.39 -3.53
CA ALA A 123 1.42 10.92 -4.86
C ALA A 123 1.47 9.81 -5.93
N ILE A 124 2.52 8.98 -5.92
CA ILE A 124 2.65 7.83 -6.83
C ILE A 124 1.53 6.82 -6.59
N LYS A 125 1.18 6.52 -5.34
CA LYS A 125 0.05 5.64 -5.01
C LYS A 125 -1.26 6.18 -5.60
N ALA A 126 -1.52 7.48 -5.46
CA ALA A 126 -2.71 8.11 -6.01
C ALA A 126 -2.73 8.06 -7.55
N GLU A 127 -1.58 8.31 -8.20
CA GLU A 127 -1.44 8.21 -9.65
C GLU A 127 -1.69 6.78 -10.15
N VAL A 128 -1.10 5.78 -9.51
CA VAL A 128 -1.31 4.36 -9.85
C VAL A 128 -2.76 3.96 -9.64
N GLN A 129 -3.40 4.39 -8.55
CA GLN A 129 -4.83 4.14 -8.32
C GLN A 129 -5.71 4.81 -9.37
N ALA A 130 -5.38 6.03 -9.78
CA ALA A 130 -6.11 6.73 -10.84
C ALA A 130 -5.93 6.05 -12.21
N LEU A 131 -4.72 5.62 -12.55
CA LEU A 131 -4.45 4.87 -13.79
C LEU A 131 -5.16 3.52 -13.80
N LEU A 132 -5.16 2.81 -12.66
CA LEU A 132 -5.88 1.54 -12.54
C LEU A 132 -7.38 1.73 -12.73
N GLY A 133 -7.97 2.76 -12.10
CA GLY A 133 -9.37 3.11 -12.31
C GLY A 133 -9.70 3.45 -13.77
N GLN A 134 -8.83 4.18 -14.47
CA GLN A 134 -9.01 4.46 -15.90
C GLN A 134 -8.93 3.21 -16.78
N VAL A 135 -8.10 2.24 -16.43
CA VAL A 135 -8.03 0.96 -17.14
C VAL A 135 -9.30 0.16 -16.89
N ASP A 136 -9.75 0.04 -15.64
CA ASP A 136 -10.97 -0.65 -15.27
C ASP A 136 -12.19 -0.05 -16.02
N GLU A 137 -12.33 1.28 -16.05
CA GLU A 137 -13.39 1.97 -16.79
C GLU A 137 -13.36 1.67 -18.30
N ARG A 138 -12.17 1.60 -18.91
CA ARG A 138 -12.02 1.27 -20.34
C ARG A 138 -12.38 -0.18 -20.62
N GLU A 139 -11.96 -1.11 -19.75
CA GLU A 139 -12.31 -2.53 -19.86
C GLU A 139 -13.80 -2.77 -19.68
N GLU A 140 -14.44 -2.08 -18.73
CA GLU A 140 -15.89 -2.11 -18.54
C GLU A 140 -16.64 -1.52 -19.74
N ALA A 141 -16.17 -0.39 -20.28
CA ALA A 141 -16.78 0.23 -21.45
C ALA A 141 -16.68 -0.66 -22.70
N GLU A 142 -15.53 -1.30 -22.93
CA GLU A 142 -15.35 -2.23 -24.05
C GLU A 142 -16.22 -3.49 -23.85
N THR A 143 -16.28 -4.02 -22.64
CA THR A 143 -17.18 -5.15 -22.32
C THR A 143 -18.64 -4.77 -22.56
N ALA A 144 -19.08 -3.59 -22.11
CA ALA A 144 -20.43 -3.09 -22.32
C ALA A 144 -20.76 -2.91 -23.81
N ARG A 145 -19.80 -2.42 -24.60
CA ARG A 145 -19.93 -2.31 -26.05
C ARG A 145 -20.12 -3.68 -26.71
N LEU A 146 -19.31 -4.67 -26.32
CA LEU A 146 -19.45 -6.04 -26.83
C LEU A 146 -20.79 -6.66 -26.43
N VAL A 147 -21.22 -6.48 -25.17
CA VAL A 147 -22.55 -6.90 -24.70
C VAL A 147 -23.66 -6.28 -25.53
N ALA A 148 -23.56 -4.99 -25.88
CA ALA A 148 -24.55 -4.31 -26.72
C ALA A 148 -24.65 -4.95 -28.12
N VAL A 149 -23.51 -5.27 -28.75
CA VAL A 149 -23.48 -5.93 -30.06
C VAL A 149 -24.16 -7.31 -30.00
N TYR A 150 -23.80 -8.14 -29.02
CA TYR A 150 -24.37 -9.48 -28.92
C TYR A 150 -25.85 -9.48 -28.49
N SER A 151 -26.26 -8.55 -27.63
CA SER A 151 -27.66 -8.44 -27.19
C SER A 151 -28.60 -7.88 -28.27
N ALA A 152 -28.08 -7.10 -29.22
CA ALA A 152 -28.83 -6.63 -30.39
C ALA A 152 -28.96 -7.71 -31.48
N MET A 153 -28.11 -8.73 -31.48
CA MET A 153 -28.13 -9.82 -32.45
C MET A 153 -29.23 -10.84 -32.16
N ARG A 154 -29.64 -11.61 -33.17
CA ARG A 154 -30.61 -12.70 -32.98
C ARG A 154 -30.04 -13.76 -32.03
N PRO A 155 -30.82 -14.28 -31.05
CA PRO A 155 -30.30 -15.25 -30.08
C PRO A 155 -29.66 -16.50 -30.70
N ARG A 156 -30.16 -16.94 -31.86
CA ARG A 156 -29.62 -18.09 -32.60
C ARG A 156 -28.25 -17.85 -33.19
N GLU A 157 -28.04 -16.67 -33.76
CA GLU A 157 -26.76 -16.29 -34.35
C GLU A 157 -25.74 -16.00 -33.24
N ALA A 158 -26.17 -15.30 -32.18
CA ALA A 158 -25.35 -15.04 -31.00
C ALA A 158 -24.86 -16.34 -30.36
N ALA A 159 -25.75 -17.33 -30.16
CA ALA A 159 -25.39 -18.61 -29.57
C ALA A 159 -24.32 -19.37 -30.37
N ALA A 160 -24.41 -19.35 -31.71
CA ALA A 160 -23.43 -20.01 -32.58
C ALA A 160 -22.04 -19.38 -32.43
N VAL A 161 -21.94 -18.05 -32.41
CA VAL A 161 -20.67 -17.34 -32.25
C VAL A 161 -20.13 -17.52 -30.83
N PHE A 162 -20.98 -17.41 -29.80
CA PHE A 162 -20.59 -17.51 -28.40
C PHE A 162 -20.04 -18.90 -28.02
N ALA A 163 -20.51 -19.95 -28.70
CA ALA A 163 -19.99 -21.31 -28.51
C ALA A 163 -18.54 -21.48 -29.01
N THR A 164 -18.10 -20.64 -29.95
CA THR A 164 -16.73 -20.66 -30.52
C THR A 164 -15.76 -19.69 -29.86
N LEU A 165 -16.26 -18.82 -28.97
CA LEU A 165 -15.46 -17.81 -28.28
C LEU A 165 -14.58 -18.43 -27.19
N GLU A 166 -13.40 -17.85 -27.01
CA GLU A 166 -12.45 -18.21 -25.95
C GLU A 166 -12.94 -17.70 -24.58
N ASP A 167 -12.62 -18.43 -23.51
CA ASP A 167 -13.16 -18.16 -22.17
C ASP A 167 -12.77 -16.80 -21.61
N SER A 168 -11.56 -16.29 -21.94
CA SER A 168 -11.09 -14.99 -21.46
C SER A 168 -12.03 -13.84 -21.86
N VAL A 169 -12.63 -13.91 -23.05
CA VAL A 169 -13.57 -12.91 -23.56
C VAL A 169 -15.03 -13.31 -23.30
N ARG A 170 -15.33 -14.62 -23.37
CA ARG A 170 -16.68 -15.16 -23.18
C ARG A 170 -17.24 -14.92 -21.78
N LEU A 171 -16.43 -15.15 -20.76
CA LEU A 171 -16.88 -15.10 -19.36
C LEU A 171 -17.17 -13.67 -18.86
N PRO A 172 -16.32 -12.64 -19.13
CA PRO A 172 -16.66 -11.26 -18.78
C PRO A 172 -17.94 -10.77 -19.46
N ILE A 173 -18.10 -11.03 -20.76
CA ILE A 173 -19.31 -10.63 -21.50
C ILE A 173 -20.55 -11.33 -20.94
N ALA A 174 -20.47 -12.64 -20.67
CA ALA A 174 -21.58 -13.39 -20.11
C ALA A 174 -21.97 -12.89 -18.70
N ALA A 175 -20.99 -12.54 -17.87
CA ALA A 175 -21.21 -12.02 -16.52
C ALA A 175 -21.81 -10.61 -16.51
N ALA A 176 -21.42 -9.75 -17.45
CA ALA A 176 -21.94 -8.38 -17.58
C ALA A 176 -23.29 -8.30 -18.31
N MET A 177 -23.70 -9.37 -19.01
CA MET A 177 -24.93 -9.37 -19.79
C MET A 177 -26.19 -9.48 -18.92
N ARG A 178 -27.28 -8.86 -19.39
CA ARG A 178 -28.58 -8.93 -18.71
C ARG A 178 -29.08 -10.38 -18.65
N PRO A 179 -29.62 -10.85 -17.51
CA PRO A 179 -30.04 -12.25 -17.34
C PRO A 179 -31.01 -12.74 -18.42
N ARG A 180 -31.96 -11.89 -18.82
CA ARG A 180 -32.97 -12.24 -19.84
C ARG A 180 -32.37 -12.51 -21.22
N SER A 181 -31.41 -11.71 -21.68
CA SER A 181 -30.76 -11.91 -22.98
C SER A 181 -29.81 -13.11 -22.93
N LEU A 182 -29.10 -13.30 -21.80
CA LEU A 182 -28.27 -14.48 -21.59
C LEU A 182 -29.09 -15.77 -21.69
N SER A 183 -30.24 -15.85 -21.01
CA SER A 183 -31.11 -17.03 -21.07
C SER A 183 -31.61 -17.31 -22.48
N ALA A 184 -31.97 -16.28 -23.25
CA ALA A 184 -32.42 -16.45 -24.64
C ALA A 184 -31.31 -17.00 -25.54
N ILE A 185 -30.06 -16.58 -25.35
CA ILE A 185 -28.89 -17.08 -26.08
C ILE A 185 -28.58 -18.52 -25.66
N MET A 186 -28.57 -18.82 -24.36
CA MET A 186 -28.33 -20.18 -23.85
C MET A 186 -29.38 -21.19 -24.33
N ALA A 187 -30.64 -20.78 -24.45
CA ALA A 187 -31.71 -21.64 -24.96
C ALA A 187 -31.48 -22.11 -26.41
N GLN A 188 -30.69 -21.36 -27.17
CA GLN A 188 -30.41 -21.63 -28.58
C GLN A 188 -29.00 -22.21 -28.80
N MET A 189 -28.24 -22.40 -27.72
CA MET A 189 -26.89 -22.95 -27.70
C MET A 189 -26.92 -24.48 -27.50
N PRO A 190 -25.89 -25.23 -27.95
CA PRO A 190 -25.75 -26.64 -27.61
C PRO A 190 -25.71 -26.86 -26.08
N PRO A 191 -26.36 -27.92 -25.55
CA PRO A 191 -26.49 -28.14 -24.11
C PRO A 191 -25.14 -28.32 -23.40
N ALA A 192 -24.15 -28.90 -24.10
CA ALA A 192 -22.79 -29.04 -23.56
C ALA A 192 -22.09 -27.69 -23.33
N ALA A 193 -22.20 -26.76 -24.29
CA ALA A 193 -21.59 -25.44 -24.17
C ALA A 193 -22.29 -24.56 -23.12
N ALA A 194 -23.63 -24.65 -23.03
CA ALA A 194 -24.38 -23.95 -21.99
C ALA A 194 -24.03 -24.44 -20.57
N ARG A 195 -23.82 -25.75 -20.40
CA ARG A 195 -23.35 -26.34 -19.15
C ARG A 195 -21.97 -25.82 -18.77
N GLU A 196 -21.02 -25.88 -19.71
CA GLU A 196 -19.64 -25.41 -19.49
C GLU A 196 -19.60 -23.94 -19.07
N LEU A 197 -20.33 -23.07 -19.78
CA LEU A 197 -20.40 -21.65 -19.45
C LEU A 197 -20.93 -21.41 -18.04
N THR A 198 -21.96 -22.16 -17.63
CA THR A 198 -22.56 -22.03 -16.30
C THR A 198 -21.60 -22.49 -15.21
N GLU A 199 -20.91 -23.62 -15.40
CA GLU A 199 -19.92 -24.13 -14.46
C GLU A 199 -18.77 -23.14 -14.27
N LYS A 200 -18.24 -22.57 -15.36
CA LYS A 200 -17.17 -21.56 -15.30
C LYS A 200 -17.60 -20.25 -14.64
N LEU A 201 -18.82 -19.79 -14.94
CA LEU A 201 -19.36 -18.57 -14.34
C LEU A 201 -19.61 -18.75 -12.83
N ALA A 202 -20.08 -19.93 -12.42
CA ALA A 202 -20.24 -20.30 -11.02
C ALA A 202 -18.88 -20.39 -10.29
N GLN A 203 -17.87 -21.03 -10.90
CA GLN A 203 -16.51 -21.09 -10.35
C GLN A 203 -15.92 -19.69 -10.15
N ARG A 204 -16.08 -18.79 -11.13
CA ARG A 204 -15.65 -17.39 -11.01
C ARG A 204 -16.33 -16.68 -9.85
N PHE A 205 -17.65 -16.83 -9.71
CA PHE A 205 -18.40 -16.20 -8.62
C PHE A 205 -18.00 -16.73 -7.24
N GLN A 206 -17.76 -18.04 -7.12
CA GLN A 206 -17.25 -18.65 -5.89
C GLN A 206 -15.85 -18.13 -5.55
N ALA A 207 -14.94 -18.04 -6.53
CA ALA A 207 -13.60 -17.49 -6.33
C ALA A 207 -13.65 -16.03 -5.85
N GLN A 208 -14.54 -15.21 -6.43
CA GLN A 208 -14.75 -13.82 -6.00
C GLN A 208 -15.29 -13.72 -4.56
N GLN A 209 -16.23 -14.58 -4.17
CA GLN A 209 -16.75 -14.61 -2.79
C GLN A 209 -15.68 -15.02 -1.78
N LEU A 210 -14.85 -16.02 -2.12
CA LEU A 210 -13.76 -16.46 -1.25
C LEU A 210 -12.72 -15.35 -1.07
N ALA A 211 -12.37 -14.63 -2.14
CA ALA A 211 -11.50 -13.48 -2.08
C ALA A 211 -12.08 -12.36 -1.20
N ALA A 212 -13.37 -12.04 -1.36
CA ALA A 212 -14.05 -11.04 -0.54
C ALA A 212 -14.07 -11.42 0.95
N ARG A 213 -14.30 -12.71 1.26
CA ARG A 213 -14.30 -13.22 2.63
C ARG A 213 -12.90 -13.24 3.25
N ALA A 214 -11.87 -13.58 2.48
CA ALA A 214 -10.48 -13.51 2.91
C ALA A 214 -10.06 -12.06 3.18
N ALA A 215 -10.47 -11.11 2.34
CA ALA A 215 -10.24 -9.68 2.56
C ALA A 215 -10.94 -9.18 3.85
N ALA A 216 -12.19 -9.61 4.10
CA ALA A 216 -12.91 -9.27 5.33
C ALA A 216 -12.22 -9.83 6.59
N ALA A 217 -11.79 -11.09 6.56
CA ALA A 217 -11.06 -11.70 7.69
C ALA A 217 -9.68 -11.05 7.95
N SER A 218 -9.03 -10.56 6.89
CA SER A 218 -7.76 -9.84 7.00
C SER A 218 -7.95 -8.43 7.57
N ALA A 219 -9.06 -7.77 7.25
CA ALA A 219 -9.42 -6.47 7.81
C ALA A 219 -9.67 -6.55 9.33
N ASP A 220 -10.36 -7.60 9.81
CA ASP A 220 -10.63 -7.81 11.25
C ASP A 220 -9.35 -8.11 12.07
N THR A 221 -8.35 -8.74 11.47
CA THR A 221 -7.07 -9.03 12.14
C THR A 221 -6.24 -7.76 12.38
N THR A 222 -6.36 -6.76 11.50
CA THR A 222 -5.61 -5.49 11.60
C THR A 222 -6.14 -4.58 12.71
N ALA A 223 -7.38 -4.78 13.18
CA ALA A 223 -7.97 -4.05 14.29
C ALA A 223 -7.58 -4.58 15.69
N THR A 224 -6.97 -5.77 15.79
CA THR A 224 -6.64 -6.41 17.08
C THR A 224 -5.16 -6.27 17.47
N THR A 225 -4.28 -5.79 16.59
CA THR A 225 -2.85 -5.57 16.92
C THR A 225 -2.63 -4.18 17.54
N THR A 226 -3.20 -3.94 18.73
CA THR A 226 -2.57 -3.01 19.68
C THR A 226 -1.58 -3.84 20.50
N PRO A 227 -0.26 -3.62 20.41
CA PRO A 227 0.69 -4.38 21.20
C PRO A 227 0.67 -3.83 22.64
N THR A 228 -0.19 -4.36 23.50
CA THR A 228 0.01 -4.24 24.94
C THR A 228 1.12 -5.18 25.34
N GLN A 229 2.36 -4.71 25.20
CA GLN A 229 3.48 -5.28 25.93
C GLN A 229 3.31 -4.92 27.40
N THR A 230 2.98 -5.90 28.23
CA THR A 230 3.34 -5.85 29.65
C THR A 230 3.81 -7.25 30.04
N ALA A 231 5.13 -7.37 30.10
CA ALA A 231 5.80 -8.49 30.69
C ALA A 231 5.54 -8.51 32.20
N THR A 232 5.14 -9.67 32.73
CA THR A 232 5.49 -10.07 34.09
C THR A 232 5.62 -11.58 34.12
N THR A 233 6.85 -12.02 34.30
CA THR A 233 7.27 -13.39 34.60
C THR A 233 6.91 -13.74 36.04
N THR A 234 6.23 -14.85 36.28
CA THR A 234 6.32 -15.59 37.55
C THR A 234 6.08 -17.09 37.31
N PRO A 235 6.95 -17.99 37.82
CA PRO A 235 6.86 -19.44 37.59
C PRO A 235 5.79 -20.12 38.47
N PRO A 236 5.19 -21.25 38.04
CA PRO A 236 4.19 -21.96 38.83
C PRO A 236 4.83 -22.99 39.78
N ALA A 237 4.31 -23.06 41.01
CA ALA A 237 4.53 -24.16 41.94
C ALA A 237 3.17 -24.83 42.27
N ASN A 238 3.04 -26.11 41.86
CA ASN A 238 2.58 -27.29 42.62
C ASN A 238 1.55 -27.06 43.77
N THR A 239 0.42 -27.75 43.99
CA THR A 239 -0.20 -29.07 43.64
C THR A 239 -1.66 -29.06 44.23
N PRO A 240 -2.42 -30.17 44.42
CA PRO A 240 -3.02 -31.16 43.51
C PRO A 240 -4.57 -31.21 43.52
N ALA A 241 -5.10 -31.80 42.44
CA ALA A 241 -6.20 -32.76 42.31
C ALA A 241 -7.29 -32.93 43.41
N ALA A 242 -8.55 -32.81 42.95
CA ALA A 242 -9.64 -33.71 43.34
C ALA A 242 -10.16 -34.45 42.10
N THR A 243 -10.26 -35.76 42.25
CA THR A 243 -10.52 -36.81 41.27
C THR A 243 -12.00 -36.94 40.92
N GLN A 244 -12.29 -37.34 39.67
CA GLN A 244 -13.38 -38.24 39.24
C GLN A 244 -13.26 -38.40 37.72
N THR A 245 -12.57 -39.43 37.22
CA THR A 245 -13.07 -40.80 36.95
C THR A 245 -14.18 -40.86 35.90
N ALA A 246 -13.82 -41.19 34.66
CA ALA A 246 -14.35 -42.36 33.93
C ALA A 246 -13.66 -42.50 32.56
N ALA A 247 -12.99 -43.63 32.37
CA ALA A 247 -12.42 -44.12 31.11
C ALA A 247 -13.56 -44.51 30.13
N GLN A 248 -13.39 -44.31 28.81
CA GLN A 248 -13.05 -45.32 27.78
C GLN A 248 -13.86 -46.64 27.92
N THR A 249 -14.44 -47.31 26.92
CA THR A 249 -14.02 -47.57 25.53
C THR A 249 -15.25 -48.17 24.76
N PRO A 250 -15.17 -49.01 23.68
CA PRO A 250 -15.82 -48.69 22.40
C PRO A 250 -16.82 -49.76 21.90
N ALA A 251 -17.18 -49.65 20.62
CA ALA A 251 -17.53 -50.72 19.68
C ALA A 251 -19.00 -51.19 19.59
N ALA A 252 -19.52 -51.00 18.37
CA ALA A 252 -20.16 -51.98 17.49
C ALA A 252 -21.25 -52.90 18.05
N GLY A 253 -22.42 -52.86 17.40
CA GLY A 253 -23.40 -53.94 17.48
C GLY A 253 -24.72 -53.55 16.85
N ALA A 254 -25.06 -54.23 15.76
CA ALA A 254 -26.25 -54.05 14.94
C ALA A 254 -27.58 -54.11 15.72
N SER A 255 -28.62 -53.46 15.16
CA SER A 255 -29.94 -54.06 14.86
C SER A 255 -30.91 -53.01 14.30
N GLN A 256 -31.26 -53.15 13.02
CA GLN A 256 -32.55 -52.72 12.44
C GLN A 256 -33.61 -53.80 12.81
N PRO A 257 -34.94 -53.56 12.80
CA PRO A 257 -35.64 -53.17 11.57
C PRO A 257 -36.91 -52.29 11.69
N ALA A 258 -37.25 -51.70 10.54
CA ALA A 258 -38.57 -51.46 9.93
C ALA A 258 -39.83 -51.13 10.77
N ALA A 259 -40.55 -50.06 10.40
CA ALA A 259 -41.80 -50.12 9.63
C ALA A 259 -42.67 -48.84 9.76
N ASN A 260 -43.17 -48.37 8.61
CA ASN A 260 -44.45 -47.64 8.38
C ASN A 260 -44.66 -46.29 9.10
N ARG A 261 -45.26 -45.24 8.53
CA ARG A 261 -46.26 -45.07 7.47
C ARG A 261 -46.25 -43.57 7.05
N ALA A 262 -46.72 -43.30 5.85
CA ALA A 262 -46.84 -41.97 5.23
C ALA A 262 -48.06 -41.15 5.76
N PRO A 263 -48.47 -40.01 5.14
CA PRO A 263 -48.64 -38.70 5.79
C PRO A 263 -50.11 -38.29 6.04
N THR A 264 -50.36 -37.28 6.86
CA THR A 264 -51.68 -36.63 6.96
C THR A 264 -51.60 -35.11 7.15
N THR A 265 -52.19 -34.38 6.20
CA THR A 265 -52.70 -33.00 6.32
C THR A 265 -53.94 -32.98 7.21
N PRO A 266 -54.26 -31.88 7.92
CA PRO A 266 -55.39 -31.01 7.52
C PRO A 266 -55.10 -29.51 7.80
N ALA A 267 -55.36 -28.56 6.90
CA ALA A 267 -56.62 -27.90 6.52
C ALA A 267 -56.62 -26.41 6.96
N GLN A 268 -56.99 -25.53 6.02
CA GLN A 268 -57.14 -24.08 6.15
C GLN A 268 -58.34 -23.69 7.04
N PRO A 269 -58.51 -22.38 7.32
CA PRO A 269 -59.67 -21.73 6.69
C PRO A 269 -59.36 -20.41 5.98
N GLN A 270 -60.15 -20.21 4.93
CA GLN A 270 -60.24 -19.07 4.03
C GLN A 270 -60.91 -17.86 4.70
N ARG A 271 -60.57 -16.64 4.24
CA ARG A 271 -61.50 -15.52 4.26
C ARG A 271 -61.49 -14.82 2.91
N ALA A 272 -62.60 -14.97 2.21
CA ALA A 272 -62.95 -14.25 0.99
C ALA A 272 -63.63 -12.92 1.32
N ALA A 273 -63.45 -11.92 0.44
CA ALA A 273 -64.53 -11.26 -0.31
C ALA A 273 -64.37 -9.73 -0.45
N ASN A 274 -64.56 -9.29 -1.71
CA ASN A 274 -65.20 -8.05 -2.15
C ASN A 274 -64.43 -6.72 -2.00
N ARG A 275 -64.62 -5.71 -2.86
CA ARG A 275 -65.06 -5.49 -4.24
C ARG A 275 -65.07 -3.95 -4.37
N THR A 276 -64.48 -3.40 -5.44
CA THR A 276 -64.73 -2.07 -6.05
C THR A 276 -64.35 -0.77 -5.29
N PRO A 277 -63.83 0.27 -5.98
CA PRO A 277 -63.47 1.59 -5.42
C PRO A 277 -64.56 2.65 -5.67
N PRO A 278 -64.48 3.84 -5.05
CA PRO A 278 -65.13 5.03 -5.57
C PRO A 278 -64.17 5.94 -6.35
N ARG A 279 -64.67 6.33 -7.52
CA ARG A 279 -64.26 7.43 -8.39
C ARG A 279 -64.91 8.74 -7.88
N GLN A 280 -64.31 9.87 -8.30
CA GLN A 280 -64.87 11.23 -8.51
C GLN A 280 -64.07 12.29 -7.70
N THR A 281 -63.62 13.43 -8.23
CA THR A 281 -63.92 14.13 -9.50
C THR A 281 -62.96 15.31 -9.66
N ALA A 282 -62.69 15.66 -10.93
CA ALA A 282 -62.41 17.01 -11.46
C ALA A 282 -61.11 17.71 -11.00
N ARG A 283 -60.30 18.36 -11.85
CA ARG A 283 -60.54 18.95 -13.18
C ARG A 283 -59.17 19.17 -13.87
N GLN A 284 -59.05 18.69 -15.10
CA GLN A 284 -58.23 19.23 -16.18
C GLN A 284 -58.78 20.63 -16.59
N PRO A 285 -58.08 21.52 -17.36
CA PRO A 285 -57.37 21.15 -18.59
C PRO A 285 -56.08 21.91 -18.99
N ALA A 286 -55.24 21.14 -19.68
CA ALA A 286 -54.58 21.30 -20.99
C ALA A 286 -54.31 22.68 -21.66
N PRO A 287 -53.30 22.73 -22.55
CA PRO A 287 -52.61 23.92 -23.04
C PRO A 287 -53.05 24.37 -24.46
N THR A 288 -52.56 25.53 -24.94
CA THR A 288 -52.29 25.99 -26.34
C THR A 288 -52.36 27.54 -26.41
N PRO A 289 -52.02 28.24 -27.53
CA PRO A 289 -50.82 28.18 -28.39
C PRO A 289 -50.21 29.60 -28.65
N ALA A 290 -49.27 29.66 -29.61
CA ALA A 290 -48.34 30.73 -29.96
C ALA A 290 -48.89 32.06 -30.53
N SER A 291 -48.06 33.12 -30.46
CA SER A 291 -47.76 34.19 -31.45
C SER A 291 -47.15 35.42 -30.72
N ASN A 292 -46.23 36.25 -31.22
CA ASN A 292 -45.24 36.26 -32.29
C ASN A 292 -44.37 37.55 -32.09
N THR A 293 -43.17 37.62 -32.72
CA THR A 293 -42.45 38.88 -33.11
C THR A 293 -41.69 39.59 -31.95
N THR A 294 -40.38 39.93 -31.94
CA THR A 294 -39.33 40.35 -32.91
C THR A 294 -37.99 40.24 -32.12
N GLY A 295 -36.79 39.95 -32.63
CA GLY A 295 -36.26 39.69 -33.96
C GLY A 295 -34.73 39.41 -33.86
N ALA A 296 -34.14 39.08 -35.01
CA ALA A 296 -32.71 38.98 -35.33
C ALA A 296 -31.90 37.78 -34.82
N ILE A 297 -32.00 36.68 -35.57
CA ILE A 297 -30.92 35.73 -35.94
C ILE A 297 -30.36 36.25 -37.32
N PRO A 298 -29.26 35.74 -37.95
CA PRO A 298 -28.34 34.67 -37.59
C PRO A 298 -26.87 34.89 -38.09
N PRO A 299 -26.06 33.86 -38.43
CA PRO A 299 -24.72 33.66 -37.83
C PRO A 299 -23.65 33.53 -38.94
N SER A 300 -22.43 33.10 -38.61
CA SER A 300 -21.76 32.15 -39.51
C SER A 300 -20.72 31.31 -38.80
N ALA A 301 -20.66 30.06 -39.24
CA ALA A 301 -19.94 28.95 -38.66
C ALA A 301 -18.50 28.81 -39.20
N ALA A 302 -17.67 28.15 -38.39
CA ALA A 302 -16.62 27.19 -38.71
C ALA A 302 -15.87 27.27 -40.06
N ALA A 303 -14.54 27.43 -39.99
CA ALA A 303 -13.61 26.80 -40.94
C ALA A 303 -12.16 26.75 -40.39
N GLY A 304 -11.66 25.54 -40.12
CA GLY A 304 -10.32 25.08 -40.51
C GLY A 304 -9.08 25.40 -39.64
N PRO A 305 -8.09 24.48 -39.55
CA PRO A 305 -6.89 24.60 -38.72
C PRO A 305 -5.77 25.36 -39.46
N GLN A 306 -4.98 26.15 -38.74
CA GLN A 306 -3.75 26.76 -39.26
C GLN A 306 -2.52 26.28 -38.48
N PRO A 307 -1.41 25.96 -39.16
CA PRO A 307 -0.24 25.30 -38.58
C PRO A 307 0.78 26.28 -37.98
N TYR A 308 1.62 25.70 -37.14
CA TYR A 308 2.80 26.25 -36.48
C TYR A 308 3.82 26.87 -37.45
N GLN A 309 4.32 28.08 -37.13
CA GLN A 309 5.65 28.54 -37.56
C GLN A 309 6.35 29.35 -36.44
N PRO A 310 7.69 29.28 -36.37
CA PRO A 310 8.47 29.75 -35.22
C PRO A 310 9.03 31.17 -35.43
N ASP A 311 9.05 31.99 -34.38
CA ASP A 311 9.77 33.26 -34.40
C ASP A 311 11.26 33.04 -34.07
N GLY A 312 12.09 33.23 -35.09
CA GLY A 312 13.54 33.32 -35.01
C GLY A 312 14.02 34.72 -35.35
N ALA A 313 14.77 35.30 -34.42
CA ALA A 313 15.95 36.16 -34.60
C ALA A 313 15.97 37.26 -35.69
N ALA A 314 15.96 38.52 -35.25
CA ALA A 314 16.92 39.59 -35.59
C ALA A 314 16.40 40.88 -34.91
N GLY A 315 17.12 41.58 -34.03
CA GLY A 315 18.44 42.14 -34.26
C GLY A 315 18.29 43.67 -34.36
N GLY A 316 18.52 44.39 -33.25
CA GLY A 316 18.30 45.84 -33.18
C GLY A 316 18.91 46.49 -31.92
N THR A 317 20.23 46.42 -31.85
CA THR A 317 21.21 47.31 -31.17
C THR A 317 20.77 48.46 -30.23
N ALA A 318 21.38 48.45 -29.02
CA ALA A 318 22.08 49.56 -28.31
C ALA A 318 21.24 50.80 -27.87
N ASN A 319 21.37 51.43 -26.68
CA ASN A 319 22.25 51.42 -25.49
C ASN A 319 21.53 52.26 -24.37
N PRO A 320 22.07 52.58 -23.16
CA PRO A 320 21.32 52.49 -21.91
C PRO A 320 21.15 53.85 -21.16
N GLN A 321 20.15 53.99 -20.30
CA GLN A 321 20.20 54.98 -19.22
C GLN A 321 19.63 54.40 -17.91
N ALA A 322 20.41 54.62 -16.86
CA ALA A 322 20.33 54.11 -15.50
C ALA A 322 19.29 54.86 -14.63
N PRO A 323 19.06 54.44 -13.36
CA PRO A 323 17.79 54.58 -12.65
C PRO A 323 17.67 55.84 -11.78
N ARG A 324 16.42 56.21 -11.42
CA ARG A 324 16.14 57.02 -10.24
C ARG A 324 15.24 56.28 -9.25
N GLN A 325 15.80 56.09 -8.06
CA GLN A 325 15.08 55.86 -6.82
C GLN A 325 14.18 57.05 -6.50
N THR A 326 13.04 56.79 -5.86
CA THR A 326 12.57 57.59 -4.71
C THR A 326 11.73 56.71 -3.80
N VAL A 327 12.22 56.56 -2.58
CA VAL A 327 11.50 56.19 -1.37
C VAL A 327 10.64 57.38 -0.93
N GLN A 328 9.41 57.13 -0.52
CA GLN A 328 8.72 57.83 0.56
C GLN A 328 8.04 56.78 1.43
#